data_AF-A0A1J3DN46-F1
#
_entry.id   AF-A0A1J3DN46-F1
#
_cell.length_a   1.000
_cell.length_b   1.000
_cell.length_c   1.000
_cell.angle_alpha   90.00
_cell.angle_beta   90.00
_cell.angle_gamma   90.00
#
_symmetry.space_group_name_H-M   'P 1'
#
loop_
_entity.id
_entity.type
_entity.pdbx_description
1 polymer ?
#
loop_
_entity_poly.entity_id
_entity_poly.type
_entity_poly.pdbx_seq_one_letter_code
_entity_poly.pdbx_strand_id
1 'polypeptide(L)'
;LLFPSEPPVVCEFDWKFDRLEEFVDNLIEGEELCAEQKDEFKDFVKEQVRAAKKARKEAIAARMKVIEEMSEDDRQAFQSIKVYKFYPQPPPEISRVQKAPIVNRYYGDAHQVF
;
A
#
# COMPACT_ATOMS: atom_id res chain seq x y z
N LEU A 1 11.85 -9.69 -2.83
CA LEU A 1 11.94 -11.17 -2.77
C LEU A 1 13.41 -11.54 -2.79
N LEU A 2 13.80 -12.55 -2.01
CA LEU A 2 15.16 -13.07 -1.98
C LEU A 2 15.08 -14.56 -2.28
N PHE A 3 15.40 -14.96 -3.51
CA PHE A 3 15.39 -16.36 -3.92
C PHE A 3 16.75 -16.99 -3.60
N PRO A 4 16.78 -18.15 -2.91
CA PRO A 4 18.02 -18.78 -2.48
C PRO A 4 18.68 -19.60 -3.60
N SER A 5 19.20 -18.92 -4.63
CA SER A 5 20.03 -19.48 -5.70
C SER A 5 21.51 -19.13 -5.50
N GLU A 6 22.40 -19.72 -6.31
CA GLU A 6 23.82 -19.34 -6.38
C GLU A 6 24.11 -18.73 -7.76
N PRO A 7 24.29 -17.40 -7.87
CA PRO A 7 24.14 -16.36 -6.85
C PRO A 7 22.66 -16.07 -6.50
N PRO A 8 22.35 -15.49 -5.32
CA PRO A 8 20.96 -15.23 -4.91
C PRO A 8 20.28 -14.19 -5.80
N VAL A 9 19.06 -14.48 -6.27
CA VAL A 9 18.26 -13.50 -7.02
C VAL A 9 17.51 -12.59 -6.05
N VAL A 10 17.80 -11.29 -6.13
CA VAL A 10 17.10 -10.22 -5.40
C VAL A 10 16.20 -9.49 -6.38
N CYS A 11 14.89 -9.52 -6.17
CA CYS A 11 13.96 -8.86 -7.08
C CYS A 11 12.71 -8.32 -6.38
N GLU A 12 12.07 -7.32 -6.97
CA GLU A 12 10.81 -6.75 -6.51
C GLU A 12 9.70 -7.19 -7.46
N PHE A 13 8.72 -7.94 -6.93
CA PHE A 13 7.58 -8.43 -7.70
C PHE A 13 6.29 -7.85 -7.11
N ASP A 14 5.56 -7.08 -7.92
CA ASP A 14 4.23 -6.57 -7.59
C ASP A 14 3.15 -7.47 -8.20
N TRP A 15 2.58 -8.36 -7.39
CA TRP A 15 1.53 -9.28 -7.84
C TRP A 15 0.24 -8.61 -8.35
N LYS A 16 0.09 -7.28 -8.22
CA LYS A 16 -1.05 -6.52 -8.75
C LYS A 16 -0.81 -6.05 -10.19
N PHE A 17 0.42 -5.71 -10.53
CA PHE A 17 0.75 -5.09 -11.81
C PHE A 17 1.64 -5.99 -12.68
N ASP A 18 2.47 -6.82 -12.06
CA ASP A 18 3.39 -7.69 -12.76
C ASP A 18 2.72 -9.02 -13.12
N ARG A 19 2.98 -9.45 -14.35
CA ARG A 19 2.63 -10.78 -14.82
C ARG A 19 3.80 -11.70 -14.52
N LEU A 20 3.54 -12.76 -13.74
CA LEU A 20 4.58 -13.66 -13.26
C LEU A 20 5.40 -14.26 -14.41
N GLU A 21 4.73 -14.71 -15.47
CA GLU A 21 5.36 -15.30 -16.65
C GLU A 21 6.33 -14.33 -17.32
N GLU A 22 5.86 -13.12 -17.66
CA GLU A 22 6.69 -12.08 -18.29
C GLU A 22 7.84 -11.64 -17.37
N PHE A 23 7.58 -11.55 -16.06
CA PHE A 23 8.60 -11.20 -15.07
C PHE A 23 9.73 -12.24 -15.00
N VAL A 24 9.37 -13.53 -14.96
CA VAL A 24 10.36 -14.61 -14.91
C VAL A 24 11.14 -14.72 -16.22
N ASP A 25 10.45 -14.54 -17.36
CA ASP A 25 11.09 -14.56 -18.68
C ASP A 25 12.13 -13.43 -18.79
N ASN A 26 11.80 -12.21 -18.35
CA ASN A 26 12.73 -11.09 -18.31
C ASN A 26 13.97 -11.35 -17.42
N LEU A 27 13.80 -12.04 -16.28
CA LEU A 27 14.92 -12.41 -15.40
C LEU A 27 15.85 -13.45 -16.05
N ILE A 28 15.29 -14.37 -16.85
CA ILE A 28 16.09 -15.35 -17.60
C ILE A 28 16.83 -14.68 -18.75
N GLU A 29 16.15 -13.80 -19.50
CA GLU A 29 16.77 -13.00 -20.57
C GLU A 29 17.89 -12.09 -20.05
N GLY A 30 17.74 -11.58 -18.82
CA GLY A 30 18.77 -10.80 -18.13
C GLY A 30 19.91 -11.62 -17.52
N GLU A 31 19.92 -12.94 -17.69
CA GLU A 31 20.89 -13.88 -17.08
C GLU A 31 20.92 -13.84 -15.53
N GLU A 32 19.90 -13.26 -14.90
CA GLU A 32 19.78 -13.19 -13.44
C GLU A 32 19.22 -14.49 -12.86
N LEU A 33 18.42 -15.22 -13.64
CA LEU A 33 17.82 -16.50 -13.26
C LEU A 33 18.16 -17.58 -14.29
N CYS A 34 18.61 -18.74 -13.83
CA CYS A 34 18.81 -19.89 -14.72
C CYS A 34 17.46 -20.42 -15.23
N ALA A 35 17.37 -20.71 -16.53
CA ALA A 35 16.16 -21.26 -17.15
C ALA A 35 15.71 -22.60 -16.52
N GLU A 36 16.63 -23.39 -15.98
CA GLU A 36 16.34 -24.65 -15.28
C GLU A 36 15.62 -24.42 -13.94
N GLN A 37 15.86 -23.27 -13.30
CA GLN A 37 15.26 -22.89 -12.02
C GLN A 37 13.94 -22.12 -12.19
N LYS A 38 13.45 -21.97 -13.42
CA LYS A 38 12.25 -21.19 -13.76
C LYS A 38 11.03 -21.60 -12.95
N ASP A 39 10.74 -22.90 -12.91
CA ASP A 39 9.52 -23.42 -12.26
C ASP A 39 9.63 -23.33 -10.73
N GLU A 40 10.81 -23.62 -10.18
CA GLU A 40 11.09 -23.48 -8.75
C GLU A 40 10.95 -22.02 -8.29
N PHE A 41 11.50 -21.08 -9.06
CA PHE A 41 11.37 -19.65 -8.80
C PHE A 41 9.90 -19.20 -8.86
N LYS A 42 9.15 -19.63 -9.90
CA LYS A 42 7.72 -19.31 -10.01
C LYS A 42 6.92 -19.78 -8.80
N ASP A 43 7.17 -20.99 -8.32
CA ASP A 43 6.47 -21.53 -7.16
C ASP A 43 6.88 -20.81 -5.87
N PHE A 44 8.16 -20.47 -5.73
CA PHE A 44 8.63 -19.61 -4.64
C PHE A 44 7.91 -18.25 -4.62
N VAL A 45 7.80 -17.57 -5.76
CA VAL A 45 7.08 -16.28 -5.85
C VAL A 45 5.60 -16.47 -5.47
N LYS A 46 4.93 -17.51 -5.97
CA LYS A 46 3.52 -17.79 -5.63
C LYS A 46 3.33 -18.00 -4.13
N GLU A 47 4.20 -18.76 -3.47
CA GLU A 47 4.11 -19.01 -2.03
C GLU A 47 4.33 -17.72 -1.23
N GLN A 48 5.31 -16.89 -1.60
CA GLN A 48 5.53 -15.61 -0.93
C GLN A 48 4.35 -14.64 -1.10
N VAL A 49 3.76 -14.59 -2.30
CA VAL A 49 2.55 -13.81 -2.57
C VAL A 49 1.38 -14.32 -1.72
N ARG A 50 1.20 -15.64 -1.59
CA ARG A 50 0.14 -16.24 -0.75
C ARG A 50 0.34 -15.88 0.73
N ALA A 51 1.55 -16.02 1.25
CA ALA A 51 1.89 -15.67 2.62
C ALA A 51 1.63 -14.18 2.89
N ALA A 52 2.08 -13.29 2.00
CA ALA A 52 1.86 -11.85 2.14
C ALA A 52 0.37 -11.47 2.05
N LYS A 53 -0.41 -12.10 1.17
CA LYS A 53 -1.87 -11.91 1.09
C LYS A 53 -2.57 -12.36 2.38
N LYS A 54 -2.15 -13.50 2.95
CA LYS A 54 -2.68 -14.00 4.22
C LYS A 54 -2.37 -13.03 5.37
N ALA A 55 -1.13 -12.61 5.52
CA ALA A 55 -0.71 -11.64 6.54
C ALA A 55 -1.48 -10.31 6.39
N ARG A 56 -1.67 -9.82 5.15
CA ARG A 56 -2.48 -8.63 4.89
C ARG A 56 -3.93 -8.80 5.33
N LYS A 57 -4.54 -9.96 5.07
CA LYS A 57 -5.92 -10.27 5.49
C LYS A 57 -6.03 -10.31 7.01
N GLU A 58 -5.09 -10.96 7.69
CA GLU A 58 -5.04 -11.04 9.15
C GLU A 58 -4.86 -9.66 9.79
N ALA A 59 -3.98 -8.82 9.24
CA ALA A 59 -3.79 -7.45 9.71
C ALA A 59 -5.06 -6.59 9.52
N ILE A 60 -5.80 -6.78 8.42
CA ILE A 60 -7.09 -6.10 8.21
C ILE A 60 -8.12 -6.60 9.21
N ALA A 61 -8.23 -7.91 9.41
CA ALA A 61 -9.16 -8.51 10.37
C ALA A 61 -8.87 -8.04 11.80
N ALA A 62 -7.60 -7.98 12.22
CA ALA A 62 -7.20 -7.46 13.52
C ALA A 62 -7.60 -5.99 13.69
N ARG A 63 -7.43 -5.16 12.66
CA ARG A 63 -7.87 -3.75 12.69
C ARG A 63 -9.38 -3.62 12.79
N MET A 64 -10.14 -4.43 12.05
CA MET A 64 -11.60 -4.42 12.12
C MET A 64 -12.09 -4.88 13.49
N LYS A 65 -11.46 -5.90 14.06
CA LYS A 65 -11.76 -6.37 15.41
C LYS A 65 -11.54 -5.29 16.46
N VAL A 66 -10.44 -4.53 16.39
CA VAL A 66 -10.22 -3.38 17.29
C VAL A 66 -11.34 -2.36 17.17
N ILE A 67 -11.79 -2.04 15.95
CA ILE A 67 -12.89 -1.09 15.72
C ILE A 67 -14.23 -1.63 16.23
N GLU A 68 -14.48 -2.93 16.08
CA GLU A 68 -15.68 -3.59 16.58
C GLU A 68 -15.68 -3.68 18.12
N GLU A 69 -14.52 -3.83 18.75
CA GLU A 69 -14.38 -3.86 20.21
C GLU A 69 -14.30 -2.47 20.85
N MET A 70 -14.26 -1.39 20.05
CA MET A 70 -14.29 -0.02 20.57
C MET A 70 -15.57 0.26 21.36
N SER A 71 -15.41 1.04 22.44
CA SER A 71 -16.53 1.50 23.25
C SER A 71 -17.50 2.35 22.43
N GLU A 72 -18.77 2.36 22.82
CA GLU A 72 -19.78 3.17 22.13
C GLU A 72 -19.45 4.68 22.21
N ASP A 73 -18.90 5.12 23.35
CA ASP A 73 -18.44 6.49 23.55
C ASP A 73 -17.31 6.86 22.58
N ASP A 74 -16.32 5.97 22.39
CA ASP A 74 -15.25 6.20 21.43
C ASP A 74 -15.81 6.25 19.99
N ARG A 75 -16.70 5.33 19.62
CA ARG A 75 -17.31 5.33 18.29
C ARG A 75 -18.05 6.64 18.01
N GLN A 76 -18.84 7.14 18.96
CA GLN A 76 -19.54 8.41 18.84
C GLN A 76 -18.56 9.59 18.76
N ALA A 77 -17.49 9.57 19.57
CA ALA A 77 -16.43 10.56 19.49
C ALA A 77 -15.81 10.59 18.10
N PHE A 78 -15.41 9.44 17.53
CA PHE A 78 -14.85 9.38 16.17
C PHE A 78 -15.82 9.84 15.08
N GLN A 79 -17.10 9.49 15.17
CA GLN A 79 -18.11 9.92 14.21
C GLN A 79 -18.40 11.43 14.27
N SER A 80 -18.23 12.04 15.44
CA SER A 80 -18.48 13.47 15.65
C SER A 80 -17.28 14.38 15.33
N ILE A 81 -16.10 13.82 15.05
CA ILE A 81 -14.90 14.59 14.68
C ILE A 81 -15.20 15.51 13.50
N LYS A 82 -14.83 16.79 13.64
CA LYS A 82 -14.82 17.77 12.55
C LYS A 82 -13.40 18.16 12.21
N VAL A 83 -13.08 18.08 10.93
CA VAL A 83 -11.75 18.44 10.40
C VAL A 83 -11.89 19.71 9.59
N TYR A 84 -11.16 20.74 9.99
CA TYR A 84 -11.15 22.05 9.34
C TYR A 84 -9.76 22.31 8.76
N LYS A 85 -9.68 22.81 7.53
CA LYS A 85 -8.41 23.13 6.87
C LYS A 85 -8.33 24.61 6.55
N PHE A 86 -7.36 25.29 7.14
CA PHE A 86 -7.15 26.73 6.96
C PHE A 86 -5.99 26.98 6.01
N TYR A 87 -6.24 27.73 4.95
CA TYR A 87 -5.20 28.26 4.08
C TYR A 87 -4.86 29.70 4.50
N PRO A 88 -3.58 30.09 4.43
CA PRO A 88 -3.20 31.47 4.70
C PRO A 88 -3.89 32.40 3.70
N GLN A 89 -4.34 33.56 4.19
CA GLN A 89 -4.85 34.62 3.32
C GLN A 89 -3.65 35.26 2.59
N PRO A 90 -3.60 35.21 1.25
CA PRO A 90 -2.52 35.83 0.52
C PRO A 90 -2.61 37.36 0.67
N PRO A 91 -1.47 38.07 0.72
CA PRO A 91 -1.46 39.52 0.61
C PRO A 91 -2.06 39.97 -0.74
N PRO A 92 -2.54 41.22 -0.86
CA PRO A 92 -3.32 41.69 -2.02
C PRO A 92 -2.60 41.54 -3.37
N GLU A 93 -1.27 41.47 -3.34
CA GLU A 93 -0.38 41.38 -4.51
C GLU A 93 -0.23 39.97 -5.07
N ILE A 94 -0.63 38.94 -4.31
CA ILE A 94 -0.46 37.53 -4.69
C ILE A 94 -1.81 36.93 -5.07
N SER A 95 -1.84 36.24 -6.22
CA SER A 95 -3.01 35.47 -6.65
C SER A 95 -3.47 34.48 -5.56
N ARG A 96 -4.78 34.21 -5.53
CA ARG A 96 -5.40 33.35 -4.51
C ARG A 96 -4.68 32.00 -4.41
N VAL A 97 -4.35 31.58 -3.18
CA VAL A 97 -3.82 30.24 -2.91
C VAL A 97 -4.86 29.19 -3.31
N GLN A 98 -4.46 28.21 -4.12
CA GLN A 98 -5.34 27.09 -4.46
C GLN A 98 -5.63 26.27 -3.21
N LYS A 99 -6.91 26.11 -2.90
CA LYS A 99 -7.37 25.36 -1.73
C LYS A 99 -7.83 23.97 -2.15
N ALA A 100 -7.28 22.95 -1.51
CA ALA A 100 -7.70 21.56 -1.65
C ALA A 100 -8.32 21.03 -0.34
N PRO A 101 -9.42 20.27 -0.40
CA PRO A 101 -10.07 19.69 0.78
C PRO A 101 -9.26 18.55 1.40
N ILE A 102 -8.54 17.78 0.58
CA ILE A 102 -7.73 16.65 1.05
C ILE A 102 -6.72 17.09 2.12
N VAL A 103 -6.77 16.45 3.28
CA VAL A 103 -5.85 16.67 4.40
C VAL A 103 -4.70 15.68 4.29
N ASN A 104 -4.99 14.39 4.44
CA ASN A 104 -4.06 13.28 4.23
C ASN A 104 -4.83 11.96 4.12
N ARG A 105 -4.12 10.85 3.90
CA ARG A 105 -4.71 9.51 3.74
C ARG A 105 -5.53 9.03 4.96
N TYR A 106 -5.27 9.55 6.16
CA TYR A 106 -5.88 9.08 7.40
C TYR A 106 -7.18 9.81 7.72
N TYR A 107 -7.21 11.14 7.53
CA TYR A 107 -8.40 11.96 7.77
C TYR A 107 -9.25 12.17 6.52
N GLY A 108 -8.71 11.88 5.34
CA GLY A 108 -9.38 12.14 4.06
C GLY A 108 -9.53 13.64 3.82
N ASP A 109 -10.73 14.04 3.41
CA ASP A 109 -11.08 15.42 3.14
C ASP A 109 -11.50 16.17 4.41
N ALA A 110 -11.14 17.43 4.50
CA ALA A 110 -11.68 18.33 5.50
C ALA A 110 -13.19 18.53 5.27
N HIS A 111 -13.93 18.67 6.37
CA HIS A 111 -15.36 18.98 6.32
C HIS A 111 -15.61 20.40 5.81
N GLN A 112 -14.68 21.32 6.08
CA GLN A 112 -14.73 22.67 5.58
C GLN A 112 -13.30 23.23 5.39
N VAL A 113 -13.16 24.03 4.34
CA VAL A 113 -11.91 24.64 3.92
C VAL A 113 -12.03 26.15 3.98
N PHE A 114 -11.07 26.80 4.63
CA PHE A 114 -11.05 28.23 4.92
C PHE A 114 -9.86 28.95 4.32
#